data_AF-A0A364JSX3-F1
#
_entry.id   AF-A0A364JSX3-F1
#
_cell.length_a   1.000
_cell.length_b   1.000
_cell.length_c   1.000
_cell.angle_alpha   90.00
_cell.angle_beta   90.00
_cell.angle_gamma   90.00
#
_symmetry.space_group_name_H-M   'P 1'
#
loop_
_entity.id
_entity.type
_entity.pdbx_description
1 polymer ?
#
loop_
_entity_poly.entity_id
_entity_poly.type
_entity_poly.pdbx_seq_one_letter_code
_entity_poly.pdbx_strand_id
1 'polypeptide(L)'
;MTPFNVGDQVVCIDSAAGFEQTVEVEEGQVYTISWIGPFDHYIHGNYIGVRLVGIDRGECPQFGYKNPPFAARRFRPLVKDRLASLRGLLAGGPVTETFEEPKRKVREDA
;
A
#
# COMPACT_ATOMS: atom_id res chain seq x y z
N MET A 1 -16.38 3.89 -4.31
CA MET A 1 -15.81 2.61 -4.79
C MET A 1 -14.30 2.74 -4.72
N THR A 2 -13.64 1.86 -3.98
CA THR A 2 -12.17 1.85 -3.84
C THR A 2 -11.57 1.16 -5.07
N PRO A 3 -10.67 1.81 -5.83
CA PRO A 3 -10.14 1.28 -7.09
C PRO A 3 -8.94 0.35 -6.84
N PHE A 4 -9.14 -0.70 -6.06
CA PHE A 4 -8.09 -1.63 -5.69
C PHE A 4 -8.37 -3.02 -6.27
N ASN A 5 -7.33 -3.66 -6.77
CA ASN A 5 -7.35 -5.07 -7.18
C ASN A 5 -6.29 -5.85 -6.40
N VAL A 6 -6.48 -7.17 -6.34
CA VAL A 6 -5.44 -8.07 -5.83
C VAL A 6 -4.20 -7.94 -6.72
N GLY A 7 -3.02 -7.80 -6.11
CA GLY A 7 -1.75 -7.56 -6.78
C GLY A 7 -1.35 -6.09 -6.93
N ASP A 8 -2.27 -5.15 -6.67
CA ASP A 8 -1.93 -3.72 -6.73
C ASP A 8 -0.98 -3.33 -5.59
N GLN A 9 -0.02 -2.47 -5.91
CA GLN A 9 0.84 -1.82 -4.93
C GLN A 9 0.13 -0.61 -4.35
N VAL A 10 0.12 -0.51 -3.03
CA VAL A 10 -0.50 0.57 -2.28
C VAL A 10 0.44 1.13 -1.23
N VAL A 11 0.38 2.42 -0.99
CA VAL A 11 1.09 3.08 0.10
C VAL A 11 0.16 3.21 1.30
N CYS A 12 0.65 2.88 2.50
CA CYS A 12 -0.08 3.16 3.74
C CYS A 12 -0.01 4.66 4.04
N ILE A 13 -1.16 5.30 4.21
CA ILE A 13 -1.26 6.74 4.54
C ILE A 13 -1.75 6.99 5.97
N ASP A 14 -2.19 5.93 6.64
CA ASP A 14 -2.75 5.97 7.99
C ASP A 14 -2.33 4.70 8.71
N SER A 15 -1.30 4.83 9.55
CA SER A 15 -0.72 3.77 10.36
C SER A 15 -1.45 3.61 11.69
N ALA A 16 -2.43 4.46 12.00
CA ALA A 16 -3.13 4.44 13.27
C ALA A 16 -3.72 3.05 13.52
N ALA A 17 -3.18 2.40 14.54
CA ALA A 17 -3.74 1.18 15.07
C ALA A 17 -4.71 1.55 16.20
N GLY A 18 -5.91 0.98 16.15
CA GLY A 18 -6.80 1.00 17.30
C GLY A 18 -6.19 0.20 18.45
N PHE A 19 -6.75 0.33 19.65
CA PHE A 19 -6.33 -0.36 20.88
C PHE A 19 -6.19 -1.89 20.77
N GLU A 20 -6.74 -2.48 19.71
CA GLU A 20 -6.89 -3.93 19.50
C GLU A 20 -5.94 -4.47 18.42
N GLN A 21 -5.06 -3.64 17.85
CA GLN A 21 -4.23 -4.02 16.71
C GLN A 21 -2.77 -3.65 16.96
N THR A 22 -1.86 -4.61 16.84
CA THR A 22 -0.42 -4.33 16.75
C THR A 22 -0.16 -3.56 15.45
N VAL A 23 0.73 -2.56 15.48
CA VAL A 23 1.05 -1.74 14.30
C VAL A 23 1.83 -2.59 13.29
N GLU A 24 1.11 -3.24 12.39
CA GLU A 24 1.66 -4.14 11.35
C GLU A 24 1.93 -3.42 10.03
N VAL A 25 1.57 -2.13 9.95
CA VAL A 25 1.77 -1.30 8.77
C VAL A 25 2.31 0.06 9.18
N GLU A 26 3.39 0.45 8.52
CA GLU A 26 4.04 1.75 8.66
C GLU A 26 3.54 2.74 7.60
N GLU A 27 3.33 3.99 8.01
CA GLU A 27 3.00 5.11 7.12
C GLU A 27 4.12 5.37 6.11
N GLY A 28 3.75 5.60 4.85
CA GLY A 28 4.69 5.80 3.74
C GLY A 28 5.26 4.50 3.16
N GLN A 29 5.09 3.36 3.83
CA GLN A 29 5.55 2.07 3.32
C GLN A 29 4.61 1.52 2.24
N VAL A 30 5.20 0.84 1.27
CA VAL A 30 4.50 0.23 0.14
C VAL A 30 4.22 -1.24 0.42
N TYR A 31 2.98 -1.65 0.16
CA TYR A 31 2.51 -3.02 0.33
C TYR A 31 1.79 -3.50 -0.92
N THR A 32 1.68 -4.81 -1.08
CA THR A 32 0.93 -5.44 -2.18
C THR A 32 -0.36 -6.05 -1.63
N ILE A 33 -1.49 -5.79 -2.29
CA ILE A 33 -2.79 -6.34 -1.89
C ILE A 33 -2.84 -7.84 -2.20
N SER A 34 -3.17 -8.67 -1.20
CA SER A 34 -3.39 -10.11 -1.34
C SER A 34 -4.88 -10.49 -1.40
N TRP A 35 -5.74 -9.66 -0.81
CA TRP A 35 -7.20 -9.86 -0.84
C TRP A 35 -7.92 -8.53 -0.69
N ILE A 36 -9.09 -8.42 -1.33
CA ILE A 36 -10.01 -7.30 -1.15
C ILE A 36 -11.45 -7.82 -1.08
N GLY A 37 -12.24 -7.25 -0.18
CA GLY A 37 -13.66 -7.57 -0.09
C GLY A 37 -14.38 -6.82 1.02
N PRO A 38 -15.72 -6.94 1.09
CA PRO A 38 -16.47 -6.42 2.21
C PRO A 38 -16.10 -7.19 3.47
N PHE A 39 -15.99 -6.48 4.58
CA PHE A 39 -15.78 -7.03 5.91
C PHE A 39 -16.71 -6.34 6.88
N ASP A 40 -17.43 -7.15 7.65
CA ASP A 40 -18.31 -6.67 8.71
C ASP A 40 -17.60 -6.80 10.05
N HIS A 41 -17.35 -5.66 10.68
CA HIS A 41 -16.67 -5.60 11.96
C HIS A 41 -17.62 -5.11 13.03
N TYR A 42 -17.69 -5.83 14.15
CA TYR A 42 -18.59 -5.53 15.26
C TYR A 42 -18.55 -4.06 15.72
N ILE A 43 -17.36 -3.50 15.98
CA ILE A 43 -17.18 -2.08 16.38
C ILE A 43 -17.18 -1.12 15.18
N HIS A 44 -16.44 -1.42 14.11
CA HIS A 44 -16.18 -0.49 13.03
C HIS A 44 -17.25 -0.47 11.92
N GLY A 45 -18.26 -1.34 12.02
CA GLY A 45 -19.29 -1.54 11.02
C GLY A 45 -18.76 -2.20 9.74
N ASN A 46 -19.51 -2.06 8.66
CA ASN A 46 -19.17 -2.62 7.35
C ASN A 46 -18.20 -1.71 6.60
N TYR A 47 -17.09 -2.27 6.13
CA TYR A 47 -16.12 -1.58 5.29
C TYR A 47 -15.50 -2.50 4.24
N ILE A 48 -14.87 -1.89 3.23
CA ILE A 48 -14.02 -2.64 2.29
C ILE A 48 -12.68 -2.88 2.95
N GLY A 49 -12.37 -4.14 3.19
CA GLY A 49 -11.12 -4.59 3.78
C GLY A 49 -10.07 -4.95 2.72
N VAL A 50 -8.81 -4.78 3.06
CA VAL A 50 -7.65 -5.27 2.31
C VAL A 50 -6.75 -6.11 3.20
N ARG A 51 -6.24 -7.22 2.67
CA ARG A 51 -5.10 -7.95 3.26
C ARG A 51 -3.87 -7.70 2.40
N LEU A 52 -2.71 -7.78 3.03
CA LEU A 52 -1.44 -7.49 2.40
C LEU A 52 -0.61 -8.78 2.27
N VAL A 53 0.25 -8.84 1.25
CA VAL A 53 1.17 -9.97 1.08
C VAL A 53 2.20 -9.96 2.21
N GLY A 54 2.42 -11.11 2.85
CA GLY A 54 3.44 -11.26 3.90
C GLY A 54 3.04 -10.72 5.27
N ILE A 55 1.82 -10.19 5.43
CA ILE A 55 1.29 -9.73 6.72
C ILE A 55 0.15 -10.66 7.13
N ASP A 56 0.38 -11.40 8.22
CA ASP A 56 -0.65 -12.20 8.90
C ASP A 56 -0.90 -11.63 10.28
N ARG A 57 -2.15 -11.23 10.51
CA ARG A 57 -2.59 -10.57 11.73
C ARG A 57 -3.05 -11.54 12.81
N GLY A 58 -2.93 -12.85 12.55
CA GLY A 58 -3.32 -13.90 13.47
C GLY A 58 -4.81 -13.86 13.82
N GLU A 59 -5.17 -14.38 14.99
CA GLU A 59 -6.54 -14.35 15.49
C GLU A 59 -6.71 -13.19 16.47
N CYS A 60 -7.71 -12.33 16.22
CA CYS A 60 -8.03 -11.23 17.13
C CYS A 60 -8.54 -11.80 18.47
N PRO A 61 -7.85 -11.56 19.60
CA PRO A 61 -8.22 -12.16 20.88
C PRO A 61 -9.56 -11.63 21.42
N GLN A 62 -9.97 -10.41 21.05
CA GLN A 62 -11.25 -9.85 21.49
C GLN A 62 -12.46 -10.43 20.75
N PHE A 63 -12.34 -10.70 19.44
CA PHE A 63 -13.50 -11.05 18.60
C PHE A 63 -13.38 -12.37 17.85
N GLY A 64 -12.24 -13.06 17.91
CA GLY A 64 -12.01 -14.32 17.21
C GLY A 64 -11.89 -14.21 15.69
N TYR A 65 -11.76 -12.99 15.14
CA TYR A 65 -11.56 -12.83 13.70
C TYR A 65 -10.18 -13.36 13.30
N LYS A 66 -10.15 -14.29 12.33
CA LYS A 66 -8.92 -14.81 11.75
C LYS A 66 -8.41 -13.91 10.63
N ASN A 67 -7.21 -13.39 10.82
CA ASN A 67 -6.51 -12.45 9.96
C ASN A 67 -7.44 -11.30 9.48
N PRO A 68 -7.92 -10.44 10.39
CA PRO A 68 -8.89 -9.40 10.06
C PRO A 68 -8.32 -8.38 9.07
N PRO A 69 -9.00 -8.05 7.96
CA PRO A 69 -8.44 -7.14 6.96
C PRO A 69 -8.33 -5.70 7.48
N PHE A 70 -7.35 -4.96 6.97
CA PHE A 70 -7.23 -3.53 7.20
C PHE A 70 -8.30 -2.76 6.42
N ALA A 71 -8.79 -1.64 6.94
CA ALA A 71 -9.72 -0.81 6.18
C ALA A 71 -9.02 -0.21 4.95
N ALA A 72 -9.59 -0.39 3.76
CA ALA A 72 -9.02 0.07 2.50
C ALA A 72 -8.75 1.59 2.46
N ARG A 73 -9.51 2.38 3.24
CA ARG A 73 -9.30 3.83 3.39
C ARG A 73 -7.92 4.23 3.92
N ARG A 74 -7.20 3.31 4.57
CA ARG A 74 -5.84 3.52 5.10
C ARG A 74 -4.76 3.50 4.03
N PHE A 75 -5.13 3.17 2.80
CA PHE A 75 -4.21 2.98 1.70
C PHE A 75 -4.53 3.88 0.53
N ARG A 76 -3.51 4.24 -0.24
CA ARG A 76 -3.64 4.91 -1.54
C ARG A 76 -2.96 4.07 -2.62
N PRO A 77 -3.52 4.03 -3.84
CA PRO A 77 -2.90 3.31 -4.94
C PRO A 77 -1.56 3.95 -5.28
N LEU A 78 -0.51 3.14 -5.38
CA LEU A 78 0.76 3.59 -5.91
C LEU A 78 0.61 3.69 -7.43
N VAL A 79 0.18 4.84 -7.92
CA VAL A 79 0.13 5.09 -9.36
C VAL A 79 1.58 5.20 -9.84
N LYS A 80 2.18 4.09 -10.29
CA LYS A 80 3.33 4.17 -11.19
C LYS A 80 2.92 5.12 -12.30
N ASP A 81 3.69 6.18 -12.48
CA ASP A 81 3.33 7.38 -13.23
C ASP A 81 2.84 7.05 -14.65
N ARG A 82 1.56 6.67 -14.76
CA ARG A 82 0.91 6.35 -16.04
C ARG A 82 0.90 7.60 -16.90
N LEU A 83 0.89 8.79 -16.29
CA LEU A 83 1.04 10.06 -16.99
C LEU A 83 2.45 10.24 -17.55
N ALA A 84 3.53 9.87 -16.85
CA ALA A 84 4.87 9.83 -17.44
C ALA A 84 4.95 8.83 -18.61
N SER A 85 4.34 7.65 -18.46
CA SER A 85 4.27 6.63 -19.53
C SER A 85 3.47 7.13 -20.73
N LEU A 86 2.35 7.83 -20.50
CA LEU A 86 1.51 8.44 -21.53
C LEU A 86 2.15 9.68 -22.15
N ARG A 87 2.89 10.49 -21.37
CA ARG A 87 3.69 11.61 -21.87
C ARG A 87 4.78 11.12 -22.81
N GLY A 88 5.42 9.98 -22.53
CA GLY A 88 6.36 9.33 -23.44
C GLY A 88 5.70 8.90 -24.76
N LEU A 89 4.48 8.35 -24.70
CA LEU A 89 3.68 8.00 -25.88
C LEU A 89 3.24 9.23 -26.70
N LEU A 90 2.82 10.32 -26.04
CA LEU A 90 2.48 11.61 -26.67
C LEU A 90 3.70 12.33 -27.26
N ALA A 91 4.88 12.12 -26.69
CA ALA A 91 6.15 12.71 -27.15
C ALA A 91 6.83 11.90 -28.27
N GLY A 92 6.25 10.79 -28.73
CA GLY A 92 6.68 10.08 -29.94
C GLY A 92 8.01 9.33 -29.84
N GLY A 93 8.49 8.97 -28.64
CA GLY A 93 9.77 8.27 -28.46
C GLY A 93 9.68 7.00 -27.60
N PRO A 94 10.50 5.97 -27.85
CA PRO A 94 10.53 4.76 -27.03
C PRO A 94 11.05 5.08 -25.62
N VAL A 95 10.28 4.70 -24.62
CA VAL A 95 10.59 4.85 -23.19
C VAL A 95 11.73 3.90 -22.85
N THR A 96 12.97 4.38 -22.89
CA THR A 96 14.10 3.71 -22.25
C THR A 96 14.26 4.35 -20.87
N GLU A 97 13.81 3.62 -19.85
CA GLU A 97 14.04 3.96 -18.44
C GLU A 97 15.55 3.95 -18.19
N THR A 98 16.18 5.12 -18.23
CA THR A 98 17.53 5.32 -17.71
C THR A 98 17.37 5.65 -16.23
N PHE A 99 17.46 4.61 -15.40
CA PHE A 99 17.59 4.77 -13.95
C PHE A 99 18.95 5.43 -13.68
N GLU A 100 18.96 6.74 -13.42
CA GLU A 100 20.18 7.44 -13.03
C GLU A 100 20.38 7.24 -11.52
N GLU A 101 21.24 6.29 -11.14
CA GLU A 101 21.63 6.08 -9.75
C GLU A 101 22.26 7.36 -9.17
N PRO A 102 21.86 7.80 -7.97
CA PRO A 102 22.32 9.05 -7.41
C PRO A 102 23.82 8.95 -7.09
N LYS A 103 24.65 9.62 -7.89
CA LYS A 103 26.08 9.80 -7.60
C LYS A 103 26.25 10.60 -6.31
N ARG A 104 26.53 9.91 -5.21
CA ARG A 104 26.93 10.50 -3.93
C ARG A 104 28.24 11.27 -4.16
N LYS A 105 28.21 12.61 -4.06
CA LYS A 105 29.43 13.42 -4.02
C LYS A 105 30.14 13.17 -2.70
N VAL A 106 31.24 12.42 -2.73
CA VAL A 106 32.21 12.40 -1.64
C VAL A 106 32.91 13.75 -1.66
N ARG A 107 32.87 14.49 -0.54
CA ARG A 107 33.72 15.67 -0.33
C ARG A 107 35.13 15.18 -0.04
N GLU A 108 36.08 15.46 -0.92
CA GLU A 108 37.51 15.46 -0.60
C GLU A 108 37.92 16.91 -0.34
N ASP A 109 38.36 17.19 0.89
CA ASP A 109 39.16 18.33 1.35
C ASP A 109 39.36 18.09 2.86
N ALA A 110 40.55 18.14 3.48
CA ALA A 110 41.91 18.48 3.08
C ALA A 110 42.89 17.86 4.10
#